data_AF-A0A956KK40-F1
#
_entry.id   AF-A0A956KK40-F1
#
_cell.length_a   1.000
_cell.length_b   1.000
_cell.length_c   1.000
_cell.angle_alpha   90.00
_cell.angle_beta   90.00
_cell.angle_gamma   90.00
#
_symmetry.space_group_name_H-M   'P 1'
#
loop_
_entity.id
_entity.type
_entity.pdbx_description
1 polymer ?
#
loop_
_entity_poly.entity_id
_entity_poly.type
_entity_poly.pdbx_seq_one_letter_code
_entity_poly.pdbx_strand_id
1 'polypeptide(L)' 'MIYTPGQGAPILFTQVPGLAECTATSFYIEAGMVVLCPEACALIQGDPDAKLDLEFGCDVGFE' A
#
# COMPACT_ATOMS: atom_id res chain seq x y z
N MET A 1 -3.06 -4.99 -0.40
CA MET A 1 -2.88 -4.29 0.88
C MET A 1 -4.13 -3.49 1.15
N ILE A 2 -4.73 -3.58 2.33
CA ILE A 2 -5.92 -2.80 2.69
C ILE A 2 -5.51 -1.65 3.62
N TYR A 3 -5.86 -0.43 3.23
CA TYR A 3 -5.75 0.77 4.06
C TYR A 3 -7.10 1.07 4.69
N THR A 4 -7.16 1.12 6.02
CA THR A 4 -8.35 1.53 6.76
C THR A 4 -8.05 2.87 7.43
N PRO A 5 -8.63 4.00 6.98
CA PRO A 5 -8.46 5.28 7.64
C PRO A 5 -9.09 5.25 9.04
N GLY A 6 -8.63 6.11 9.96
CA GLY A 6 -9.25 6.26 11.27
C GLY A 6 -10.73 6.66 11.18
N GLN A 7 -11.07 7.39 10.12
CA GLN A 7 -12.43 7.78 9.77
C GLN A 7 -12.69 7.50 8.28
N GLY A 8 -13.61 6.58 7.98
CA GLY A 8 -14.02 6.28 6.62
C GLY A 8 -14.13 4.79 6.32
N ALA A 9 -14.22 4.46 5.03
CA ALA A 9 -14.28 3.09 4.55
C ALA A 9 -12.87 2.58 4.20
N PRO A 10 -12.61 1.26 4.34
CA PRO A 10 -11.36 0.67 3.89
C PRO A 10 -11.18 0.79 2.37
N ILE A 11 -9.93 1.00 1.95
CA ILE A 11 -9.51 1.22 0.58
C ILE A 11 -8.46 0.16 0.22
N LEU A 12 -8.65 -0.51 -0.92
CA LEU A 12 -7.65 -1.42 -1.45
C LEU A 12 -6.52 -0.63 -2.10
N PHE A 13 -5.30 -0.81 -1.61
CA PHE A 13 -4.09 -0.36 -2.29
C PHE A 13 -3.60 -1.42 -3.25
N THR A 14 -3.23 -0.99 -4.46
CA THR A 14 -2.74 -1.85 -5.54
C THR A 14 -1.22 -1.81 -5.63
N GLN A 15 -0.62 -2.95 -5.98
CA GLN A 15 0.79 -2.99 -6.30
C GLN A 15 1.02 -2.41 -7.70
N VAL A 16 2.01 -1.54 -7.85
CA VAL A 16 2.50 -1.02 -9.13
C VAL A 16 3.96 -1.44 -9.35
N PRO A 17 4.47 -1.40 -10.60
CA PRO A 17 5.82 -1.89 -10.91
C PRO A 17 6.94 -1.11 -10.21
N GLY A 18 6.72 0.17 -9.91
CA GLY A 18 7.71 1.01 -9.25
C GLY A 18 7.23 2.45 -9.08
N LEU A 19 8.16 3.32 -8.66
CA LEU A 19 7.88 4.72 -8.34
C LEU A 19 7.27 5.53 -9.51
N ALA A 20 7.62 5.18 -10.75
CA ALA A 20 7.13 5.88 -11.93
C ALA A 20 5.61 5.69 -12.18
N GLU A 21 5.03 4.59 -11.70
CA GLU A 21 3.60 4.28 -11.82
C GLU A 21 2.86 4.55 -10.49
N CYS A 22 3.44 5.31 -9.58
CA CYS A 22 2.85 5.57 -8.29
C CYS A 22 1.54 6.38 -8.39
N THR A 23 0.57 5.97 -7.56
CA THR A 23 -0.68 6.69 -7.34
C THR A 23 -0.95 6.83 -5.83
N ALA A 24 -1.93 7.65 -5.46
CA ALA A 24 -2.32 7.87 -4.07
C ALA A 24 -2.83 6.61 -3.34
N THR A 25 -3.17 5.54 -4.06
CA THR A 25 -3.65 4.27 -3.50
C THR A 25 -2.81 3.09 -3.97
N SER A 26 -1.49 3.29 -4.06
CA SER A 26 -0.57 2.27 -4.54
C SER A 26 0.66 2.09 -3.67
N PHE A 27 1.28 0.92 -3.82
CA PHE A 27 2.57 0.57 -3.27
C PHE A 27 3.39 -0.20 -4.31
N TYR A 28 4.69 -0.31 -4.12
CA TYR A 28 5.56 -1.13 -4.96
C TYR A 28 6.51 -1.95 -4.10
N ILE A 29 7.18 -2.93 -4.70
CA ILE A 29 8.18 -3.74 -4.02
C ILE A 29 9.54 -3.42 -4.63
N GLU A 30 10.47 -2.94 -3.81
CA GLU A 30 11.82 -2.63 -4.23
C GLU A 30 12.82 -3.21 -3.22
N ALA A 31 13.81 -3.95 -3.73
CA ALA A 31 14.83 -4.61 -2.90
C ALA A 31 14.25 -5.46 -1.74
N GLY A 32 13.10 -6.11 -1.97
CA GLY A 32 12.43 -6.95 -0.97
C GLY A 32 11.67 -6.16 0.11
N MET A 33 11.51 -4.84 -0.04
CA MET A 33 10.72 -4.01 0.85
C MET A 33 9.43 -3.57 0.17
N VAL A 34 8.34 -3.56 0.92
CA VAL A 34 7.08 -2.93 0.50
C VAL A 34 7.23 -1.42 0.71
N VAL A 35 7.22 -0.66 -0.38
CA VAL A 35 7.35 0.80 -0.36
C VAL A 35 6.01 1.41 -0.74
N LEU A 36 5.44 2.21 0.17
CA LEU A 36 4.26 3.00 -0.12
C LEU A 36 4.61 4.12 -1.09
N CYS A 37 3.73 4.40 -2.05
CA CYS A 37 3.88 5.58 -2.89
C CYS A 37 3.89 6.86 -2.04
N PRO A 38 4.58 7.93 -2.45
CA PRO A 38 4.76 9.13 -1.61
C PRO A 38 3.44 9.73 -1.11
N GLU A 39 2.44 9.80 -1.97
CA GLU A 39 1.10 10.32 -1.62
C GLU A 39 0.36 9.39 -0.66
N ALA A 40 0.39 8.08 -0.91
CA ALA A 40 -0.17 7.08 0.00
C ALA A 40 0.50 7.16 1.39
N CYS A 41 1.82 7.30 1.43
CA CYS A 41 2.61 7.43 2.66
C CYS A 41 2.21 8.70 3.43
N ALA A 42 2.11 9.84 2.75
CA ALA A 42 1.70 11.10 3.38
C ALA A 42 0.28 11.02 3.95
N LEU A 43 -0.65 10.35 3.25
CA LEU A 43 -2.01 10.12 3.74
C LEU A 43 -2.01 9.32 5.04
N ILE A 44 -1.28 8.20 5.08
CA ILE A 44 -1.21 7.33 6.26
C ILE A 44 -0.51 8.04 7.42
N GLN A 45 0.58 8.76 7.17
CA GLN A 45 1.28 9.51 8.22
C GLN A 45 0.45 10.65 8.81
N GLY A 46 -0.50 11.17 8.03
CA GLY A 46 -1.44 12.20 8.48
C GLY A 46 -2.64 11.66 9.27
N ASP A 47 -2.88 10.35 9.28
CA ASP A 47 -4.00 9.70 9.96
C ASP A 47 -3.46 8.79 11.09
N PRO A 48 -3.40 9.28 12.35
CA PRO A 48 -2.79 8.54 13.46
C PRO A 48 -3.58 7.28 13.86
N ASP A 49 -4.83 7.16 13.41
CA ASP A 49 -5.72 6.04 13.70
C ASP A 49 -5.81 5.06 12.52
N ALA A 50 -5.08 5.32 11.43
CA ALA A 50 -5.06 4.47 10.26
C ALA A 50 -4.44 3.10 10.53
N LYS A 51 -4.92 2.10 9.79
CA LYS A 51 -4.42 0.74 9.81
C LYS A 51 -4.07 0.27 8.40
N LEU A 52 -3.04 -0.58 8.33
CA LEU A 52 -2.65 -1.26 7.11
C LEU A 52 -2.63 -2.76 7.35
N ASP A 53 -3.34 -3.48 6.51
CA ASP A 53 -3.34 -4.94 6.47
C ASP A 53 -2.61 -5.42 5.21
N LEU A 54 -1.58 -6.24 5.42
CA LEU A 54 -0.78 -6.85 4.38
C LEU A 54 -0.97 -8.36 4.43
N GLU A 55 -1.61 -8.90 3.39
CA GLU A 55 -1.79 -10.33 3.22
C GLU A 55 -0.67 -10.89 2.34
N PHE A 56 0.06 -11.88 2.86
CA PHE A 56 1.05 -12.63 2.10
C PHE A 56 0.41 -13.89 1.56
N GLY A 57 0.43 -14.05 0.23
CA GLY A 57 0.11 -15.34 -0.37
C GLY A 57 1.20 -16.36 -0.04
N CYS A 58 0.80 -17.61 0.20
CA CYS A 58 1.73 -18.76 0.19
C CYS A 58 2.17 -19.12 -1.24
N ASP A 59 1.51 -18.53 -2.24
CA ASP A 59 1.84 -18.64 -3.66
C ASP A 59 2.64 -17.40 -4.08
N VAL A 60 3.83 -17.63 -4.60
CA VAL A 60 4.75 -16.58 -5.05
C VAL A 60 4.42 -16.03 -6.45
N GLY A 61 3.30 -16.45 -7.06
CA GLY A 61 2.80 -15.87 -8.31
C GLY A 61 3.82 -15.88 -9.44
N PHE A 62 4.68 -16.90 -9.51
CA PHE A 62 5.43 -17.20 -10.74
C PHE A 62 4.54 -18.11 -11.59
N GLU A 63 3.68 -17.50 -12.41
CA GLU A 63 3.17 -18.11 -13.66
C GLU A 63 3.79 -17.39 -14.86
#